data_AF-A0A820LFS6-F1
#
_entry.id   AF-A0A820LFS6-F1
#
_cell.length_a   1.000
_cell.length_b   1.000
_cell.length_c   1.000
_cell.angle_alpha   90.00
_cell.angle_beta   90.00
_cell.angle_gamma   90.00
#
_symmetry.space_group_name_H-M   'P 1'
#
loop_
_entity.id
_entity.type
_entity.pdbx_description
1 polymer ?
#
loop_
_entity_poly.entity_id
_entity_poly.type
_entity_poly.pdbx_seq_one_letter_code
_entity_poly.pdbx_strand_id
1 'polypeptide(L)'
;ADEDNHMTTISQSIASNELEKQIIRQIEYYFSDVNMTRDRFLKNELCKDDGWRPLSMLTTFKRLQSLTTDFKIIMNSLKKSLSGLLQ
;
A
#
# COMPACT_ATOMS: atom_id res chain seq x y z
N ALA A 1 11.46 -9.74 -38.76
CA ALA A 1 10.30 -8.84 -38.58
C ALA A 1 9.92 -8.98 -37.11
N ASP A 2 10.75 -8.46 -36.20
CA ASP A 2 10.67 -8.84 -34.77
C ASP A 2 11.21 -7.73 -33.84
N GLU A 3 10.97 -6.45 -34.16
CA GLU A 3 11.54 -5.32 -33.40
C GLU A 3 10.53 -4.51 -32.57
N ASP A 4 9.27 -4.96 -32.38
CA ASP A 4 8.23 -4.13 -31.74
C ASP A 4 7.68 -4.63 -30.38
N ASN A 5 8.33 -5.59 -29.70
CA ASN A 5 7.81 -6.16 -28.43
C ASN A 5 8.60 -5.77 -27.16
N HIS A 6 9.65 -4.95 -27.27
CA HIS A 6 10.48 -4.60 -26.10
C HIS A 6 9.98 -3.36 -25.33
N MET A 7 9.30 -2.43 -26.00
CA MET A 7 8.87 -1.14 -25.40
C MET A 7 7.65 -1.29 -24.47
N THR A 8 6.74 -2.21 -24.79
CA THR A 8 5.46 -2.42 -24.10
C THR A 8 5.67 -3.09 -22.74
N THR A 9 6.58 -4.06 -22.66
CA THR A 9 6.87 -4.82 -21.43
C THR A 9 7.55 -3.95 -20.35
N ILE A 10 8.46 -3.07 -20.76
CA ILE A 10 9.19 -2.18 -19.84
C ILE A 10 8.22 -1.14 -19.24
N SER A 11 7.37 -0.53 -20.07
CA SER A 11 6.42 0.50 -19.63
C SER A 11 5.42 -0.02 -18.59
N GLN A 12 4.91 -1.25 -18.77
CA GLN A 12 4.01 -1.89 -17.80
C GLN A 12 4.70 -2.26 -16.48
N SER A 13 5.96 -2.72 -16.54
CA SER A 13 6.74 -3.04 -15.33
C SER A 13 7.08 -1.80 -14.50
N ILE A 14 7.38 -0.67 -15.13
CA ILE A 14 7.67 0.61 -14.45
C ILE A 14 6.40 1.18 -13.81
N ALA A 15 5.27 1.16 -14.53
CA ALA A 15 4.00 1.64 -13.99
C ALA A 15 3.53 0.81 -12.78
N SER A 16 3.68 -0.53 -12.85
CA SER A 16 3.40 -1.42 -11.71
C SER A 16 4.33 -1.11 -10.54
N ASN A 17 5.62 -0.91 -10.79
CA ASN A 17 6.57 -0.56 -9.74
C ASN A 17 6.27 0.80 -9.09
N GLU A 18 5.79 1.78 -9.85
CA GLU A 18 5.44 3.10 -9.30
C GLU A 18 4.13 3.03 -8.48
N LEU A 19 3.13 2.27 -8.94
CA LEU A 19 1.91 2.04 -8.16
C LEU A 19 2.23 1.33 -6.82
N GLU A 20 3.06 0.29 -6.85
CA GLU A 20 3.50 -0.42 -5.65
C GLU A 20 4.22 0.52 -4.66
N LYS A 21 5.13 1.37 -5.15
CA LYS A 21 5.81 2.39 -4.32
C LYS A 21 4.82 3.39 -3.72
N GLN A 22 3.83 3.84 -4.49
CA GLN A 22 2.80 4.75 -3.97
C GLN A 22 1.97 4.09 -2.88
N ILE A 23 1.59 2.82 -3.05
CA ILE A 23 0.87 2.03 -2.05
C ILE A 23 1.71 1.94 -0.76
N ILE A 24 2.98 1.56 -0.86
CA ILE A 24 3.88 1.43 0.29
C ILE A 24 3.97 2.77 1.04
N ARG A 25 4.24 3.87 0.32
CA ARG A 25 4.32 5.21 0.92
C ARG A 25 3.03 5.64 1.61
N GLN A 26 1.86 5.33 1.04
CA GLN A 26 0.59 5.66 1.69
C GLN A 26 0.42 4.87 2.99
N ILE A 27 0.76 3.58 2.99
CA ILE A 27 0.63 2.74 4.17
C ILE A 27 1.63 3.21 5.25
N GLU A 28 2.89 3.45 4.90
CA GLU A 28 3.88 4.03 5.81
C GLU A 28 3.41 5.37 6.39
N TYR A 29 2.81 6.23 5.56
CA TYR A 29 2.25 7.48 6.03
C TYR A 29 1.12 7.25 7.04
N TYR A 30 0.18 6.33 6.77
CA TYR A 30 -0.91 6.03 7.71
C TYR A 30 -0.38 5.63 9.09
N PHE A 31 0.66 4.80 9.12
CA PHE A 31 1.28 4.32 10.35
C PHE A 31 2.43 5.20 10.86
N SER A 32 2.69 6.34 10.22
CA SER A 32 3.70 7.29 10.71
C SER A 32 3.21 8.04 11.95
N ASP A 33 4.13 8.43 12.82
CA ASP A 33 3.84 9.20 14.04
C ASP A 33 3.04 10.49 13.73
N VAL A 34 3.35 11.13 12.61
CA VAL A 34 2.69 12.36 12.15
C VAL A 34 1.22 12.11 11.82
N ASN A 35 0.89 10.98 11.19
CA ASN A 35 -0.51 10.66 10.92
C ASN A 35 -1.20 10.14 12.18
N MET A 36 -0.57 9.27 12.97
CA MET A 36 -1.14 8.70 14.19
C MET A 36 -1.50 9.74 15.26
N THR A 37 -0.80 10.87 15.31
CA THR A 37 -1.14 11.99 16.20
C THR A 37 -2.40 12.74 15.77
N ARG A 38 -2.73 12.75 14.47
CA ARG A 38 -3.85 13.52 13.89
C ARG A 38 -5.08 12.65 13.62
N ASP A 39 -4.86 11.42 13.15
CA ASP A 39 -5.90 10.48 12.76
C ASP A 39 -6.41 9.69 13.97
N ARG A 40 -7.38 10.29 14.67
CA ARG A 40 -8.03 9.65 15.83
C ARG A 40 -8.76 8.36 15.46
N PHE A 41 -9.24 8.23 14.23
CA PHE A 41 -9.92 7.00 13.80
C PHE A 41 -8.92 5.86 13.74
N LEU A 42 -7.82 6.03 13.00
CA LEU A 42 -6.80 4.99 12.89
C LEU A 42 -6.20 4.66 14.27
N LYS A 43 -5.91 5.67 15.08
CA LYS A 43 -5.41 5.48 16.44
C LYS A 43 -6.39 4.67 17.31
N ASN A 44 -7.67 5.04 17.32
CA ASN A 44 -8.67 4.31 18.09
C ASN A 44 -8.85 2.87 17.58
N GLU A 45 -8.81 2.67 16.27
CA GLU A 45 -8.92 1.34 15.67
C GLU A 45 -7.69 0.46 15.96
N LEU A 46 -6.49 1.03 16.10
CA LEU A 46 -5.28 0.33 16.51
C LEU A 46 -5.15 0.15 18.03
N CYS A 47 -5.87 0.94 18.84
CA CYS A 47 -5.97 0.68 20.28
C CYS A 47 -6.97 -0.42 20.61
N LYS A 48 -7.83 -0.81 19.67
CA LYS A 48 -8.74 -1.96 19.82
C LYS A 48 -7.99 -3.25 19.51
N ASP A 49 -8.36 -4.31 20.22
CA ASP A 49 -7.87 -5.67 19.99
C ASP A 49 -6.33 -5.75 19.93
N ASP A 50 -5.63 -5.01 20.80
CA ASP A 50 -4.17 -4.90 20.86
C ASP A 50 -3.50 -4.52 19.52
N GLY A 51 -4.23 -3.81 18.65
CA GLY A 51 -3.74 -3.40 17.33
C GLY A 51 -3.88 -4.46 16.25
N TRP A 52 -4.46 -5.61 16.55
CA TRP A 52 -4.70 -6.66 15.56
C TRP A 52 -5.86 -6.30 14.66
N ARG A 53 -5.54 -5.92 13.42
CA ARG A 53 -6.51 -5.55 12.40
C ARG A 53 -6.34 -6.39 11.16
N PRO A 54 -7.45 -6.86 10.56
CA PRO A 54 -7.35 -7.52 9.26
C PRO A 54 -6.84 -6.50 8.25
N LEU A 55 -5.89 -6.91 7.41
CA LEU A 55 -5.35 -6.08 6.32
C LEU A 55 -6.45 -5.57 5.37
N SER A 56 -7.60 -6.24 5.32
CA SER A 56 -8.78 -5.78 4.58
C SER A 56 -9.29 -4.41 5.08
N MET A 57 -8.99 -3.99 6.31
CA MET A 57 -9.29 -2.64 6.78
C MET A 57 -8.61 -1.58 5.92
N LEU A 58 -7.40 -1.83 5.41
CA LEU A 58 -6.68 -0.86 4.58
C LEU A 58 -7.46 -0.52 3.29
N THR A 59 -8.25 -1.45 2.77
CA THR A 59 -9.08 -1.20 1.58
C THR A 59 -10.23 -0.22 1.86
N THR A 60 -10.48 0.15 3.12
CA THR A 60 -11.46 1.18 3.50
C THR A 60 -10.86 2.59 3.50
N PHE A 61 -9.54 2.72 3.40
CA PHE A 61 -8.85 4.00 3.49
C PHE A 61 -8.97 4.76 2.18
N LYS A 62 -9.56 5.96 2.22
CA LYS A 62 -9.86 6.75 1.01
C LYS A 62 -8.66 6.98 0.10
N ARG A 63 -7.47 7.27 0.66
CA ARG A 63 -6.26 7.50 -0.15
C ARG A 63 -5.68 6.22 -0.72
N LEU A 64 -5.88 5.09 -0.04
CA LEU A 64 -5.47 3.80 -0.59
C LEU A 64 -6.43 3.34 -1.69
N GLN A 65 -7.74 3.51 -1.49
CA GLN A 65 -8.77 3.23 -2.50
C GLN A 65 -8.56 4.01 -3.80
N SER A 66 -8.09 5.25 -3.74
CA SER A 66 -7.79 6.03 -4.94
C SER A 66 -6.58 5.49 -5.73
N LEU A 67 -5.73 4.68 -5.11
CA LEU A 67 -4.62 3.99 -5.79
C LEU A 67 -5.06 2.62 -6.28
N THR A 68 -5.68 1.82 -5.42
CA THR A 68 -6.19 0.49 -5.75
C THR A 68 -7.20 0.00 -4.71
N THR A 69 -8.12 -0.85 -5.16
CA THR A 69 -9.01 -1.63 -4.29
C THR A 69 -8.66 -3.12 -4.32
N ASP A 70 -7.68 -3.53 -5.13
CA ASP A 70 -7.25 -4.91 -5.23
C ASP A 70 -6.33 -5.28 -4.06
N PHE A 71 -6.85 -6.12 -3.19
CA PHE A 71 -6.14 -6.65 -2.04
C PHE A 71 -4.84 -7.37 -2.41
N LYS A 72 -4.79 -8.07 -3.55
CA LYS A 72 -3.59 -8.79 -3.99
C LYS A 72 -2.46 -7.83 -4.31
N ILE A 73 -2.77 -6.69 -4.95
CA ILE A 73 -1.78 -5.67 -5.27
C ILE A 73 -1.24 -5.04 -3.98
N ILE A 74 -2.12 -4.72 -3.03
CA ILE A 74 -1.72 -4.19 -1.71
C ILE A 74 -0.80 -5.17 -0.99
N MET A 75 -1.18 -6.45 -0.93
CA MET A 75 -0.39 -7.47 -0.24
C MET A 75 0.96 -7.73 -0.92
N ASN A 76 1.01 -7.78 -2.25
CA ASN A 76 2.26 -7.91 -2.98
C ASN A 76 3.18 -6.69 -2.80
N SER A 77 2.61 -5.49 -2.81
CA SER A 77 3.35 -4.24 -2.54
C SER A 77 3.96 -4.28 -1.13
N LEU A 78 3.17 -4.68 -0.14
CA LEU A 78 3.60 -4.79 1.25
C LEU A 78 4.67 -5.87 1.46
N LYS A 79 4.58 -7.02 0.78
CA LYS A 79 5.62 -8.06 0.83
C LYS A 79 6.96 -7.61 0.23
N LYS A 80 6.91 -6.71 -0.76
CA LYS A 80 8.10 -6.09 -1.35
C LYS A 80 8.64 -4.92 -0.51
N SER A 81 7.82 -4.39 0.39
CA SER A 81 8.22 -3.33 1.31
C SER A 81 9.28 -3.85 2.28
N LEU A 82 10.38 -3.13 2.39
CA LEU A 82 11.42 -3.38 3.41
C LEU A 82 11.09 -2.75 4.76
N SER A 83 9.91 -2.15 4.91
CA SER A 83 9.61 -1.25 6.02
C SER A 83 9.39 -1.92 7.38
N GLY A 84 9.49 -3.25 7.48
CA GLY A 84 9.34 -3.99 8.75
C GLY A 84 7.96 -3.83 9.41
N LEU A 85 7.01 -3.18 8.74
CA LEU A 85 5.66 -2.89 9.20
C LEU A 85 4.79 -4.15 9.37
N LEU A 86 5.21 -5.27 8.76
CA LEU A 86 4.61 -6.58 8.91
C LEU A 86 5.71 -7.55 9.34
N GLN A 87 5.66 -8.01 10.59
CA GLN A 87 6.46 -9.10 11.13
C GLN A 87 5.58 -10.31 11.42
#